data_AF-A0AAF0VKH5-F1
#
_entry.id   AF-A0AAF0VKH5-F1
#
_cell.length_a   1.000
_cell.length_b   1.000
_cell.length_c   1.000
_cell.angle_alpha   90.00
_cell.angle_beta   90.00
_cell.angle_gamma   90.00
#
_symmetry.space_group_name_H-M   'P 1'
#
loop_
_entity.id
_entity.type
_entity.pdbx_description
1 polymer ?
#
loop_
_entity_poly.entity_id
_entity_poly.type
_entity_poly.pdbx_seq_one_letter_code
_entity_poly.pdbx_strand_id
1 'polypeptide(L)' 'MSAAHERIRACLVDVEFPASKDSLVDAAIRHDSPDIARALLAIASDTYANRAEVMASVTLADL' A
#
# COMPACT_ATOMS: atom_id res chain seq x y z
N MET A 1 -14.33 -9.38 0.87
CA MET A 1 -13.21 -8.43 0.70
C MET A 1 -13.42 -7.33 1.72
N SER A 2 -12.43 -7.04 2.57
CA SER A 2 -12.54 -5.97 3.59
C SER A 2 -12.43 -4.59 2.94
N ALA A 3 -13.05 -3.56 3.53
CA ALA A 3 -13.00 -2.18 3.03
C ALA A 3 -11.55 -1.67 2.83
N ALA A 4 -10.62 -2.13 3.66
CA ALA A 4 -9.20 -1.82 3.55
C ALA A 4 -8.56 -2.32 2.24
N HIS A 5 -8.97 -3.49 1.70
CA HIS A 5 -8.45 -3.97 0.41
C HIS A 5 -8.83 -3.03 -0.74
N GLU A 6 -10.04 -2.49 -0.71
CA GLU A 6 -10.55 -1.61 -1.76
C GLU A 6 -9.91 -0.23 -1.68
N ARG A 7 -9.70 0.29 -0.47
CA ARG A 7 -8.98 1.56 -0.26
C ARG A 7 -7.52 1.50 -0.71
N ILE A 8 -6.79 0.42 -0.39
CA ILE A 8 -5.40 0.25 -0.88
C ILE A 8 -5.39 0.13 -2.40
N ARG A 9 -6.33 -0.64 -2.98
CA ARG A 9 -6.47 -0.76 -4.43
C ARG A 9 -6.72 0.60 -5.10
N ALA A 10 -7.51 1.47 -4.49
CA ALA A 10 -7.75 2.82 -4.98
C ALA A 10 -6.52 3.73 -4.81
N CYS A 11 -5.82 3.68 -3.67
CA CYS A 11 -4.58 4.45 -3.43
C CYS A 11 -3.44 4.09 -4.39
N LEU A 12 -3.34 2.80 -4.75
CA LEU A 12 -2.26 2.30 -5.59
C LEU A 12 -2.63 2.25 -7.08
N VAL A 13 -3.70 2.93 -7.49
CA VAL A 13 -4.13 2.95 -8.89
C VAL A 13 -3.14 3.68 -9.79
N ASP A 14 -2.51 4.74 -9.27
CA ASP A 14 -1.57 5.60 -10.00
C ASP A 14 -0.10 5.22 -9.74
N VAL A 15 0.15 4.09 -9.07
CA VAL A 15 1.51 3.61 -8.82
C VAL A 15 1.95 2.70 -9.97
N GLU A 16 3.04 3.11 -10.63
CA GLU A 16 3.73 2.26 -11.60
C GLU A 16 4.65 1.28 -10.88
N PHE A 17 4.53 -0.01 -11.22
CA PHE A 17 5.36 -1.07 -10.65
C PHE A 17 6.49 -1.44 -11.62
N PRO A 18 7.70 -1.78 -11.11
CA PRO A 18 8.05 -2.00 -9.70
C PRO A 18 8.17 -0.70 -8.90
N ALA A 19 7.59 -0.69 -7.70
CA ALA A 19 7.53 0.48 -6.83
C ALA A 19 8.25 0.22 -5.50
N SER A 20 8.96 1.22 -5.00
CA SER A 20 9.56 1.17 -3.67
C SER A 20 8.51 1.42 -2.58
N LYS A 21 8.78 0.93 -1.37
CA LYS A 21 7.94 1.17 -0.19
C LYS A 21 7.64 2.66 0.00
N ASP A 22 8.66 3.51 -0.16
CA ASP A 22 8.50 4.97 -0.06
C ASP A 22 7.53 5.53 -1.11
N SER A 23 7.57 5.03 -2.35
CA SER A 23 6.64 5.43 -3.41
C SER A 23 5.20 5.01 -3.11
N LEU A 24 5.00 3.84 -2.49
CA LEU A 24 3.69 3.37 -2.05
C LEU A 24 3.15 4.24 -0.90
N VAL A 25 4.01 4.58 0.07
CA VAL A 25 3.68 5.46 1.20
C VAL A 25 3.34 6.86 0.71
N ASP A 26 4.13 7.42 -0.19
CA ASP A 26 3.85 8.71 -0.82
C ASP A 26 2.52 8.71 -1.59
N ALA A 27 2.22 7.63 -2.32
CA ALA A 27 0.93 7.49 -2.98
C ALA A 27 -0.22 7.47 -1.97
N ALA A 28 -0.10 6.69 -0.89
CA ALA A 28 -1.12 6.65 0.17
C ALA A 28 -1.32 8.02 0.86
N ILE A 29 -0.24 8.78 1.07
CA ILE A 29 -0.31 10.16 1.60
C ILE A 29 -1.02 11.09 0.61
N ARG A 30 -0.71 11.01 -0.69
CA ARG A 30 -1.40 11.80 -1.74
C ARG A 30 -2.90 11.52 -1.82
N HIS A 31 -3.31 10.31 -1.48
CA HIS A 31 -4.71 9.88 -1.43
C HIS A 31 -5.37 10.07 -0.05
N ASP A 32 -4.77 10.87 0.85
CA ASP A 32 -5.30 11.17 2.19
C ASP A 32 -5.62 9.91 3.02
N SER A 33 -4.77 8.88 2.88
CA SER A 33 -4.91 7.60 3.60
C SER A 33 -3.69 7.32 4.49
N PRO A 34 -3.53 8.05 5.61
CA PRO A 34 -2.39 7.92 6.52
C PRO A 34 -2.34 6.58 7.25
N ASP A 35 -3.50 5.94 7.44
CA ASP A 35 -3.66 4.58 7.96
C ASP A 35 -2.99 3.56 7.03
N ILE A 36 -3.26 3.66 5.72
CA ILE A 36 -2.62 2.81 4.71
C ILE A 36 -1.12 3.09 4.62
N ALA A 37 -0.71 4.36 4.66
CA ALA A 37 0.70 4.73 4.67
C ALA A 37 1.44 4.09 5.86
N ARG A 38 0.82 4.06 7.04
CA ARG A 38 1.39 3.42 8.24
C ARG A 38 1.47 1.90 8.08
N ALA A 39 0.44 1.27 7.53
CA ALA A 39 0.45 -0.16 7.24
C ALA A 39 1.53 -0.53 6.21
N LEU A 40 1.73 0.33 5.19
CA LEU A 40 2.78 0.20 4.19
C LEU A 40 4.18 0.47 4.75
N LEU A 41 4.33 1.23 5.83
CA LEU A 41 5.63 1.39 6.51
C LEU A 41 6.00 0.17 7.37
N ALA A 42 5.00 -0.61 7.81
CA ALA A 42 5.21 -1.78 8.65
C ALA A 42 5.67 -3.02 7.89
N ILE A 43 5.57 -3.02 6.55
CA ILE A 43 5.99 -4.15 5.71
C ILE A 43 7.53 -4.22 5.57
N ALA A 44 8.06 -5.43 5.49
CA ALA A 44 9.49 -5.67 5.50
C ALA A 44 10.20 -5.40 4.17
N SER A 45 9.52 -5.55 3.03
CA SER A 45 10.18 -5.38 1.72
C SER A 45 10.28 -3.92 1.33
N ASP A 46 11.41 -3.57 0.72
CA ASP A 46 11.64 -2.20 0.23
C ASP A 46 11.17 -1.99 -1.20
N THR A 47 10.93 -3.05 -1.97
CA THR A 47 10.48 -2.97 -3.36
C THR A 47 9.46 -4.05 -3.67
N TYR A 48 8.45 -3.68 -4.45
CA TYR A 48 7.31 -4.50 -4.81
C TYR A 48 7.19 -4.58 -6.33
N ALA A 49 7.05 -5.80 -6.86
CA ALA A 49 6.94 -6.01 -8.30
C ALA A 49 5.53 -5.76 -8.83
N ASN A 50 4.51 -5.88 -7.96
CA ASN A 50 3.12 -5.66 -8.33
C ASN A 50 2.27 -5.37 -7.08
N ARG A 51 1.04 -4.91 -7.31
CA ARG A 51 0.07 -4.64 -6.23
C ARG A 51 -0.28 -5.87 -5.41
N ALA A 52 -0.30 -7.06 -5.99
CA ALA A 52 -0.68 -8.27 -5.26
C ALA A 52 0.34 -8.61 -4.16
N GLU A 53 1.63 -8.39 -4.41
CA GLU A 53 2.68 -8.52 -3.39
C GLU A 53 2.50 -7.51 -2.25
N VAL A 54 2.13 -6.26 -2.59
CA VAL A 54 1.82 -5.24 -1.57
C VAL A 54 0.65 -5.69 -0.71
N MET A 55 -0.45 -6.11 -1.34
CA MET A 55 -1.64 -6.59 -0.64
C MET A 55 -1.37 -7.82 0.22
N ALA A 56 -0.49 -8.72 -0.23
CA ALA A 56 -0.10 -9.91 0.54
C ALA A 56 0.84 -9.57 1.70
N SER A 57 1.59 -8.48 1.61
CA SER A 57 2.54 -8.04 2.65
C SER A 57 1.88 -7.15 3.70
N VAL A 58 0.88 -6.36 3.32
CA VAL A 58 0.15 -5.50 4.24
C VAL A 58 -0.70 -6.34 5.17
N THR A 59 -0.42 -6.25 6.46
CA THR A 59 -1.23 -6.90 7.48
C THR A 59 -2.46 -6.03 7.75
N LEU A 60 -3.59 -6.42 7.16
CA LEU A 60 -4.88 -5.70 7.30
C LEU A 60 -5.53 -5.84 8.68
N ALA A 61 -4.88 -6.53 9.62
CA ALA A 61 -5.35 -6.62 11.00
C ALA A 61 -5.31 -5.25 11.72
N ASP A 62 -4.54 -4.29 11.18
CA ASP A 62 -4.34 -2.94 11.74
C ASP A 62 -5.11 -1.83 10.99
N LEU A 63 -6.03 -2.16 10.07
CA LEU A 63 -6.79 -1.21 9.23
C LEU A 63 -8.30 -1.27 9.45
#